data_AF-A3PAB5-F1
#
_entry.id   AF-A3PAB5-F1
#
_cell.length_a   1.000
_cell.length_b   1.000
_cell.length_c   1.000
_cell.angle_alpha   90.00
_cell.angle_beta   90.00
_cell.angle_gamma   90.00
#
_symmetry.space_group_name_H-M   'P 1'
#
loop_
_entity.id
_entity.type
_entity.pdbx_description
1 polymer ?
#
loop_
_entity_poly.entity_id
_entity_poly.type
_entity_poly.pdbx_seq_one_letter_code
_entity_poly.pdbx_strand_id
1 'polypeptide(L)'
;MNKWVLLEHKVYSANSFDIHYDFLVENGIDCLTWKFLKLPLLNKASIEISKQPNHRLVWLSRIEHELSDNRGFVKRIDHGIFKNVSDKFDPEFYRFILDGELLCGLFEISGNSCRLSKNY
;
A
#
# COMPACT_ATOMS: atom_id res chain seq x y z
N MET A 1 -10.04 -12.07 -9.04
CA MET A 1 -10.19 -11.22 -7.84
C MET A 1 -8.96 -10.34 -7.76
N ASN A 2 -9.13 -9.04 -7.60
CA ASN A 2 -8.02 -8.10 -7.62
C ASN A 2 -7.29 -8.14 -6.28
N LYS A 3 -5.95 -8.14 -6.34
CA LYS A 3 -5.09 -8.34 -5.16
C LYS A 3 -4.47 -7.03 -4.70
N TRP A 4 -4.09 -7.00 -3.43
CA TRP A 4 -3.27 -5.93 -2.88
C TRP A 4 -2.26 -6.51 -1.89
N VAL A 5 -1.17 -5.78 -1.67
CA VAL A 5 -0.15 -6.11 -0.66
C VAL A 5 0.31 -4.86 0.07
N LEU A 6 0.70 -5.05 1.32
CA LEU A 6 1.46 -4.09 2.10
C LEU A 6 2.85 -4.66 2.36
N LEU A 7 3.85 -3.92 1.94
CA LEU A 7 5.25 -4.31 2.05
C LEU A 7 5.94 -3.39 3.07
N GLU A 8 6.68 -3.94 4.01
CA GLU A 8 7.67 -3.23 4.81
C GLU A 8 8.98 -3.17 4.02
N HIS A 9 9.50 -1.97 3.79
CA HIS A 9 10.78 -1.76 3.12
C HIS A 9 11.79 -1.15 4.11
N LYS A 10 12.79 -1.96 4.46
CA LYS A 10 13.97 -1.55 5.23
C LYS A 10 15.02 -1.06 4.25
N VAL A 11 15.30 0.23 4.24
CA VAL A 11 16.30 0.84 3.37
C VAL A 11 17.65 0.82 4.08
N TYR A 12 18.68 0.34 3.37
CA TYR A 12 20.06 0.43 3.83
C TYR A 12 20.68 1.66 3.20
N SER A 13 21.13 2.60 4.02
CA SER A 13 22.04 3.66 3.59
C SER A 13 23.31 3.58 4.43
N ALA A 14 24.43 4.08 3.90
CA ALA A 14 25.73 4.01 4.57
C ALA A 14 25.70 4.53 6.02
N ASN A 15 24.79 5.47 6.34
CA ASN A 15 24.69 6.10 7.65
C ASN A 15 23.25 6.17 8.22
N SER A 16 22.27 5.53 7.59
CA SER A 16 20.88 5.53 8.08
C SER A 16 20.15 4.23 7.79
N PHE A 17 19.28 3.88 8.73
CA PHE A 17 18.32 2.79 8.61
C PHE A 17 16.93 3.43 8.63
N ASP A 18 16.23 3.36 7.49
CA ASP A 18 14.88 3.89 7.34
C ASP A 18 13.90 2.74 7.08
N ILE A 19 12.72 2.82 7.68
CA ILE A 19 11.62 1.88 7.43
C ILE A 19 10.42 2.68 6.94
N HIS A 20 9.91 2.26 5.80
CA HIS A 20 8.61 2.71 5.30
C HIS A 20 7.80 1.53 4.80
N TYR A 21 6.56 1.80 4.41
CA TYR A 21 5.67 0.79 3.87
C TYR A 21 5.17 1.16 2.49
N ASP A 22 5.15 0.19 1.59
CA ASP A 22 4.58 0.34 0.26
C ASP A 22 3.27 -0.42 0.18
N PHE A 23 2.19 0.30 -0.10
CA PHE A 23 0.88 -0.26 -0.38
C PHE A 23 0.69 -0.36 -1.89
N LEU A 24 0.48 -1.57 -2.38
CA LEU A 24 0.34 -1.88 -3.79
C LEU A 24 -1.06 -2.46 -4.05
N VAL A 25 -1.75 -1.93 -5.05
CA VAL A 25 -3.07 -2.39 -5.50
C VAL A 25 -2.99 -2.77 -6.97
N GLU A 26 -3.41 -3.99 -7.31
CA GLU A 26 -3.47 -4.46 -8.69
C GLU A 26 -4.35 -3.57 -9.57
N ASN A 27 -3.82 -3.15 -10.72
CA ASN A 27 -4.46 -2.26 -11.67
C ASN A 27 -4.23 -2.72 -13.12
N GLY A 28 -4.69 -3.93 -13.43
CA GLY A 28 -4.56 -4.52 -14.75
C GLY A 28 -3.15 -5.02 -15.03
N ILE A 29 -2.29 -4.18 -15.62
CA ILE A 29 -0.94 -4.57 -16.05
C ILE A 29 0.16 -4.25 -15.02
N ASP A 30 -0.17 -3.45 -14.02
CA ASP A 30 0.76 -2.98 -12.99
C ASP A 30 0.05 -2.82 -11.64
N CYS A 31 0.79 -2.31 -10.66
CA CYS A 31 0.29 -2.00 -9.32
C CYS A 31 0.34 -0.50 -9.07
N LEU A 32 -0.81 0.09 -8.77
CA LEU A 32 -0.85 1.41 -8.17
C LEU A 32 -0.13 1.36 -6.82
N THR A 33 0.83 2.27 -6.62
CA THR A 33 1.71 2.24 -5.45
C THR A 33 1.62 3.53 -4.65
N TRP A 34 1.62 3.41 -3.33
CA TRP A 34 1.76 4.53 -2.40
C TRP A 34 2.73 4.17 -1.27
N LYS A 35 3.56 5.14 -0.87
CA LYS A 35 4.50 5.02 0.26
C LYS A 35 3.93 5.67 1.52
N PHE A 36 4.11 4.97 2.63
CA PHE A 36 3.59 5.26 3.96
C PHE A 36 4.77 5.36 4.92
N LEU A 37 4.86 6.44 5.69
CA LEU A 37 5.81 6.51 6.82
C LEU A 37 5.23 5.91 8.10
N LYS A 38 3.91 5.75 8.16
CA LYS A 38 3.16 5.11 9.24
C LYS A 38 1.92 4.45 8.66
N LEU A 39 1.39 3.43 9.33
CA LEU A 39 0.16 2.78 8.91
C LEU A 39 -1.08 3.54 9.40
N PRO A 40 -2.17 3.56 8.61
CA PRO A 40 -3.44 4.11 9.05
C PRO A 40 -4.03 3.19 10.13
N LEU A 41 -4.59 3.77 11.19
CA LEU A 41 -5.28 3.01 12.23
C LEU A 41 -6.79 3.06 12.01
N LEU A 42 -7.47 1.96 12.31
CA LEU A 42 -8.92 1.83 12.13
C LEU A 42 -9.69 2.95 12.86
N ASN A 43 -10.56 3.64 12.12
CA ASN A 43 -11.39 4.75 12.60
C ASN A 43 -10.58 5.90 13.25
N LYS A 44 -9.33 6.10 12.82
CA LYS A 44 -8.51 7.26 13.21
C LYS A 44 -8.46 8.30 12.08
N ALA A 45 -7.90 9.46 12.42
CA ALA A 45 -7.68 10.54 11.47
C ALA A 45 -6.83 10.08 10.28
N SER A 46 -6.99 10.77 9.16
CA SER A 46 -6.21 10.48 7.96
C SER A 46 -4.72 10.70 8.19
N ILE A 47 -3.91 9.95 7.46
CA ILE A 47 -2.46 10.06 7.49
C ILE A 47 -1.95 10.49 6.11
N GLU A 48 -0.77 11.10 6.10
CA GLU A 48 -0.08 11.45 4.86
C GLU A 48 0.54 10.22 4.21
N ILE A 49 0.41 10.15 2.89
CA ILE A 49 1.01 9.16 2.01
C ILE A 49 1.53 9.85 0.75
N SER A 50 2.46 9.21 0.05
CA SER A 50 2.98 9.73 -1.22
C SER A 50 2.71 8.74 -2.34
N LYS A 51 2.15 9.23 -3.46
CA LYS A 51 2.01 8.42 -4.67
C LYS A 51 3.41 8.08 -5.21
N GLN A 52 3.61 6.81 -5.55
CA GLN A 52 4.86 6.32 -6.12
C GLN A 52 4.63 5.85 -7.57
N PRO A 53 5.69 5.70 -8.37
CA PRO A 53 5.61 5.02 -9.66
C PRO A 53 4.98 3.64 -9.52
N ASN A 54 4.22 3.23 -10.54
CA ASN A 54 3.58 1.93 -10.53
C ASN A 54 4.61 0.80 -10.49
N HIS A 55 4.29 -0.25 -9.73
CA HIS A 55 5.13 -1.43 -9.59
C HIS A 55 4.69 -2.57 -10.50
N ARG A 56 5.61 -3.47 -10.82
CA ARG A 56 5.29 -4.70 -11.57
C ARG A 56 4.44 -5.65 -10.72
N LEU A 57 3.53 -6.37 -11.37
CA LEU A 57 2.62 -7.35 -10.72
C LEU A 57 3.33 -8.43 -9.89
N VAL A 58 4.59 -8.76 -10.20
CA VAL A 58 5.39 -9.74 -9.45
C VAL A 58 5.48 -9.42 -7.95
N TRP A 59 5.38 -8.15 -7.57
CA TRP A 59 5.41 -7.72 -6.17
C TRP A 59 4.19 -8.15 -5.37
N LEU A 60 3.04 -8.40 -6.01
CA LEU A 60 1.83 -8.89 -5.35
C LEU A 60 2.02 -10.30 -4.76
N SER A 61 2.93 -11.10 -5.30
CA SER A 61 3.18 -12.48 -4.85
C SER A 61 4.41 -12.64 -3.96
N ARG A 62 5.33 -11.66 -3.94
CA ARG A 62 6.56 -11.75 -3.16
C ARG A 62 6.24 -11.76 -1.66
N ILE A 63 6.88 -12.68 -0.94
CA ILE A 63 6.83 -12.74 0.53
C ILE A 63 7.96 -11.89 1.09
N GLU A 64 9.16 -12.03 0.54
CA GLU A 64 10.32 -11.24 0.90
C GLU A 64 11.29 -11.16 -0.28
N HIS A 65 12.12 -10.10 -0.31
CA HIS A 65 13.11 -9.90 -1.35
C HIS A 65 14.18 -8.89 -0.94
N GLU A 66 15.45 -9.24 -1.12
CA GLU A 66 16.56 -8.30 -1.06
C GLU A 66 16.68 -7.54 -2.39
N LEU A 67 16.74 -6.21 -2.31
CA LEU A 67 16.87 -5.35 -3.48
C LEU A 67 18.32 -5.29 -3.94
N SER A 68 18.51 -5.18 -5.26
CA SER A 68 19.83 -4.93 -5.84
C SER A 68 20.42 -3.61 -5.35
N ASP A 69 21.74 -3.47 -5.48
CA ASP A 69 22.48 -2.22 -5.26
C ASP A 69 22.37 -1.70 -3.81
N ASN A 70 22.26 -2.62 -2.85
CA ASN A 70 22.14 -2.31 -1.42
C ASN A 70 20.95 -1.38 -1.10
N ARG A 71 19.89 -1.42 -1.91
CA ARG A 71 18.71 -0.54 -1.74
C ARG A 71 17.76 -0.98 -0.62
N GLY A 72 18.06 -2.10 0.03
CA GLY A 72 17.30 -2.56 1.18
C GLY A 72 16.65 -3.93 1.01
N PHE A 73 15.83 -4.26 1.99
CA PHE A 73 15.07 -5.50 2.05
C PHE A 73 13.57 -5.20 2.15
N VAL A 74 12.79 -5.94 1.38
CA VAL A 74 11.34 -5.78 1.32
C VAL A 74 10.68 -7.05 1.85
N LYS A 75 9.72 -6.91 2.76
CA LYS A 75 8.94 -8.02 3.32
C LYS A 75 7.46 -7.72 3.27
N ARG A 76 6.64 -8.67 2.82
CA ARG A 76 5.19 -8.58 2.89
C ARG A 76 4.73 -8.74 4.34
N ILE A 77 4.00 -7.75 4.82
CA ILE A 77 3.46 -7.72 6.19
C ILE A 77 1.94 -7.81 6.22
N ASP A 78 1.27 -7.53 5.10
CA ASP A 78 -0.16 -7.76 4.94
C ASP A 78 -0.51 -7.93 3.46
N HIS A 79 -1.67 -8.51 3.18
CA HIS A 79 -2.19 -8.73 1.83
C HIS A 79 -3.64 -9.17 1.86
N GLY A 80 -4.27 -9.14 0.68
CA GLY A 80 -5.58 -9.73 0.51
C GLY A 80 -6.14 -9.52 -0.89
N ILE A 81 -7.46 -9.67 -0.98
CA ILE A 81 -8.23 -9.22 -2.13
C ILE A 81 -8.91 -7.88 -1.81
N PHE A 82 -9.31 -7.15 -2.85
CA PHE A 82 -10.06 -5.93 -2.62
C PHE A 82 -11.27 -5.81 -3.54
N LYS A 83 -12.25 -5.04 -3.09
CA LYS A 83 -13.34 -4.54 -3.92
C LYS A 83 -13.15 -3.05 -4.15
N ASN A 84 -13.15 -2.63 -5.42
CA ASN A 84 -13.20 -1.22 -5.78
C ASN A 84 -14.62 -0.70 -5.56
N VAL A 85 -14.76 0.38 -4.79
CA VAL A 85 -16.03 1.08 -4.50
C VAL A 85 -15.93 2.58 -4.78
N SER A 86 -15.03 2.97 -5.68
CA SER A 86 -14.95 4.35 -6.16
C SER A 86 -16.17 4.67 -7.01
N ASP A 87 -17.00 5.59 -6.54
CA ASP A 87 -18.20 6.07 -7.25
C ASP A 87 -17.88 7.23 -8.21
N LYS A 88 -16.61 7.69 -8.26
CA LYS A 88 -16.17 8.86 -9.00
C LYS A 88 -15.07 8.50 -10.00
N PHE A 89 -15.17 9.06 -11.21
CA PHE A 89 -14.07 9.11 -12.19
C PHE A 89 -13.03 10.18 -11.79
N ASP A 90 -12.72 10.28 -10.50
CA ASP A 90 -11.69 11.17 -10.00
C ASP A 90 -10.37 10.38 -9.91
N PRO A 91 -9.36 10.70 -10.73
CA PRO A 91 -8.10 9.96 -10.77
C PRO A 91 -7.29 10.09 -9.47
N GLU A 92 -7.65 11.01 -8.58
CA GLU A 92 -6.99 11.22 -7.28
C GLU A 92 -7.75 10.61 -6.10
N PHE A 93 -8.91 10.01 -6.35
CA PHE A 93 -9.77 9.47 -5.30
C PHE A 93 -10.03 7.97 -5.46
N TYR A 94 -9.49 7.19 -4.53
CA TYR A 94 -9.61 5.73 -4.53
C TYR A 94 -10.35 5.25 -3.29
N ARG A 95 -11.30 4.33 -3.46
CA ARG A 95 -11.97 3.65 -2.36
C ARG A 95 -11.93 2.15 -2.57
N PHE A 96 -11.37 1.45 -1.59
CA PHE A 96 -11.22 0.01 -1.58
C PHE A 96 -11.84 -0.58 -0.32
N ILE A 97 -12.51 -1.71 -0.44
CA ILE A 97 -12.77 -2.59 0.70
C ILE A 97 -11.65 -3.61 0.73
N LEU A 98 -10.84 -3.58 1.78
CA LEU A 98 -9.69 -4.47 2.01
C LEU A 98 -10.07 -5.54 3.04
N ASP A 99 -9.50 -6.74 2.90
CA ASP A 99 -9.79 -7.91 3.73
C ASP A 99 -8.56 -8.49 4.44
N GLY A 100 -7.55 -7.65 4.71
CA GLY A 100 -6.28 -8.06 5.30
C GLY A 100 -6.35 -8.17 6.82
N GLU A 101 -5.21 -8.47 7.43
CA GLU A 101 -5.10 -8.56 8.90
C GLU A 101 -4.85 -7.19 9.53
N LEU A 102 -3.98 -6.36 8.93
CA LEU A 102 -3.66 -5.01 9.39
C LEU A 102 -4.56 -3.97 8.74
N LEU A 103 -4.75 -4.07 7.43
CA LEU A 103 -5.61 -3.21 6.64
C LEU A 103 -6.91 -3.95 6.28
N CYS A 104 -7.92 -3.76 7.14
CA CYS A 104 -9.23 -4.39 7.00
C CYS A 104 -10.35 -3.34 7.07
N GLY A 105 -11.27 -3.36 6.11
CA GLY A 105 -12.40 -2.44 6.02
C GLY A 105 -12.33 -1.47 4.84
N LEU A 106 -13.01 -0.33 4.96
CA LEU A 106 -13.04 0.71 3.93
C LEU A 106 -11.77 1.57 4.01
N PHE A 107 -10.94 1.46 2.99
CA PHE A 107 -9.72 2.22 2.80
C PHE A 107 -9.90 3.27 1.71
N GLU A 108 -9.62 4.53 2.04
CA GLU A 108 -9.86 5.67 1.17
C GLU A 108 -8.58 6.46 1.00
N ILE A 109 -8.27 6.81 -0.25
CA ILE A 109 -7.16 7.68 -0.63
C ILE A 109 -7.74 8.90 -1.34
N SER A 110 -7.30 10.08 -0.94
CA SER A 110 -7.64 11.36 -1.57
C SER A 110 -6.36 12.19 -1.67
N GLY A 111 -5.82 12.32 -2.87
CA GLY A 111 -4.51 12.96 -3.09
C GLY A 111 -3.41 12.28 -2.27
N ASN A 112 -2.71 13.03 -1.42
CA ASN A 112 -1.61 12.57 -0.56
C ASN A 112 -2.07 12.14 0.85
N SER A 113 -3.34 11.76 1.00
CA SER A 113 -3.92 11.40 2.29
C SER A 113 -4.67 10.08 2.18
N CYS A 114 -4.60 9.25 3.22
CA CYS A 114 -5.45 8.07 3.34
C CYS A 114 -6.06 7.89 4.73
N ARG A 115 -7.16 7.14 4.79
CA ARG A 115 -7.80 6.74 6.04
C ARG A 115 -8.35 5.32 5.96
N LEU A 116 -8.39 4.64 7.11
CA LEU A 116 -9.00 3.32 7.27
C LEU A 116 -10.21 3.42 8.19
N SER A 117 -11.34 2.90 7.75
CA SER A 117 -12.61 2.92 8.49
C SER A 117 -13.30 1.56 8.46
N LYS A 118 -14.19 1.30 9.41
CA LYS A 118 -15.02 0.09 9.38
C LYS A 118 -15.90 0.09 8.13
N ASN A 119 -15.97 -1.06 7.47
CA ASN A 119 -17.00 -1.33 6.46
C ASN A 119 -18.24 -1.87 7.20
N TYR A 120 -19.36 -1.14 7.16
CA TYR A 120 -20.63 -1.53 7.80
C TYR A 120 -21.49 -2.37 6.86
#